data_AF-A0A2G8PH31-F1
#
_entry.id   AF-A0A2G8PH31-F1
#
_cell.length_a   1.000
_cell.length_b   1.000
_cell.length_c   1.000
_cell.angle_alpha   90.00
_cell.angle_beta   90.00
_cell.angle_gamma   90.00
#
_symmetry.space_group_name_H-M   'P 1'
#
loop_
_entity.id
_entity.type
_entity.pdbx_description
1 polymer ?
#
loop_
_entity_poly.entity_id
_entity_poly.type
_entity_poly.pdbx_seq_one_letter_code
_entity_poly.pdbx_strand_id
1 'polypeptide(L)'
;MSGWSVLFNGILNALFIFGLGWGIAGAAWGTILSEYGELALYLLLFLSAWIQRDYATRQTWLLAHKSLRPLLRLGLPMGIYALADMSSFTVFQLLLGQLGAVEGATAHLCLMLSRFAYLPALGLEQAATVLVGQAVGAGQPAWAMRLGNAVIAWTVGYMAVIGGGLALFREALLGLFVAGTDANAAAIVELGGRLLQIIAVSFLFDGINFSAAGSLRGAGDVRAPMAIMLGMSWLFFLPLAQMLIFSHSWIPFLPGLGWGAVGGWLAMLIYVAGLAGLLLSRWRSRVWQKAALRQGHRHSELS
;
A
#
# COMPACT_ATOMS: atom_id res chain seq x y z
N MET A 1 -14.01 -3.52 0.76
CA MET A 1 -14.74 -4.37 -0.21
C MET A 1 -14.49 -5.82 0.10
N SER A 2 -15.41 -6.42 0.85
CA SER A 2 -15.56 -7.87 0.95
C SER A 2 -15.91 -8.49 -0.40
N GLY A 3 -15.66 -9.80 -0.57
CA GLY A 3 -16.06 -10.50 -1.81
C GLY A 3 -17.55 -10.35 -2.14
N TRP A 4 -18.40 -10.23 -1.12
CA TRP A 4 -19.82 -9.94 -1.27
C TRP A 4 -20.12 -8.56 -1.85
N SER A 5 -19.39 -7.52 -1.43
CA SER A 5 -19.60 -6.17 -1.95
C SER A 5 -19.24 -6.08 -3.44
N VAL A 6 -18.23 -6.84 -3.89
CA VAL A 6 -17.83 -6.91 -5.30
C VAL A 6 -18.91 -7.56 -6.15
N LEU A 7 -19.47 -8.69 -5.69
CA LEU A 7 -20.57 -9.37 -6.40
C LEU A 7 -21.82 -8.49 -6.46
N PHE A 8 -22.17 -7.88 -5.34
CA PHE A 8 -23.32 -6.97 -5.26
C PHE A 8 -23.13 -5.75 -6.15
N ASN A 9 -21.93 -5.18 -6.20
CA ASN A 9 -21.58 -4.08 -7.11
C ASN A 9 -21.71 -4.48 -8.58
N GLY A 10 -21.22 -5.67 -8.95
CA GLY A 10 -21.35 -6.19 -10.31
C GLY A 10 -22.81 -6.32 -10.75
N ILE A 11 -23.67 -6.85 -9.87
CA ILE A 11 -25.11 -6.99 -10.13
C ILE A 11 -25.77 -5.61 -10.30
N LEU A 12 -25.50 -4.68 -9.37
CA LEU A 12 -26.07 -3.33 -9.44
C LEU A 12 -25.60 -2.55 -10.67
N ASN A 13 -24.32 -2.66 -11.02
CA ASN A 13 -23.79 -2.06 -12.24
C ASN A 13 -24.48 -2.63 -13.48
N ALA A 14 -24.64 -3.96 -13.57
CA ALA A 14 -25.34 -4.56 -14.71
C ALA A 14 -26.79 -4.07 -14.82
N LEU A 15 -27.49 -3.96 -13.68
CA LEU A 15 -28.88 -3.52 -13.62
C LEU A 15 -29.04 -2.03 -13.94
N PHE A 16 -28.17 -1.16 -13.42
CA PHE A 16 -28.27 0.29 -13.65
C PHE A 16 -27.75 0.72 -15.02
N ILE A 17 -26.68 0.06 -15.51
CA ILE A 17 -26.10 0.38 -16.81
C ILE A 17 -26.98 -0.21 -17.93
N PHE A 18 -27.25 -1.51 -17.89
CA PHE A 18 -27.94 -2.20 -19.00
C PHE A 18 -29.45 -2.30 -18.80
N GLY A 19 -29.93 -2.44 -17.56
CA GLY A 19 -31.36 -2.55 -17.27
C GLY A 19 -32.08 -1.19 -17.30
N LEU A 20 -31.51 -0.18 -16.63
CA LEU A 20 -32.10 1.17 -16.52
C LEU A 20 -31.53 2.19 -17.51
N GLY A 21 -30.43 1.87 -18.21
CA GLY A 21 -29.84 2.75 -19.21
C GLY A 21 -29.15 3.99 -18.64
N TRP A 22 -28.77 4.01 -17.36
CA TRP A 22 -28.19 5.19 -16.70
C TRP A 22 -26.73 5.44 -17.07
N GLY A 23 -26.12 4.55 -17.86
CA GLY A 23 -24.73 4.68 -18.32
C GLY A 23 -23.75 4.89 -17.16
N ILE A 24 -22.88 5.90 -17.29
CA ILE A 24 -21.83 6.20 -16.30
C ILE A 24 -22.42 6.55 -14.92
N ALA A 25 -23.58 7.22 -14.88
CA ALA A 25 -24.26 7.52 -13.61
C ALA A 25 -24.75 6.24 -12.91
N GLY A 26 -25.15 5.23 -13.69
CA GLY A 26 -25.51 3.91 -13.18
C GLY A 26 -24.34 3.21 -12.47
N ALA A 27 -23.12 3.31 -13.02
CA ALA A 27 -21.92 2.78 -12.40
C ALA A 27 -21.59 3.48 -11.05
N ALA A 28 -21.77 4.81 -10.99
CA ALA A 28 -21.58 5.57 -9.76
C ALA A 28 -22.57 5.13 -8.67
N TRP A 29 -23.86 5.06 -8.99
CA TRP A 29 -24.89 4.61 -8.05
C TRP A 29 -24.71 3.15 -7.61
N GLY A 30 -24.30 2.27 -8.52
CA GLY A 30 -24.00 0.87 -8.18
C GLY A 30 -22.88 0.75 -7.16
N THR A 31 -21.88 1.62 -7.23
CA THR A 31 -20.76 1.69 -6.26
C THR A 31 -21.23 2.19 -4.91
N ILE A 32 -21.91 3.34 -4.88
CA ILE A 32 -22.43 3.94 -3.65
C ILE A 32 -23.34 2.96 -2.90
N LEU A 33 -24.30 2.35 -3.59
CA LEU A 33 -25.24 1.42 -2.97
C LEU A 33 -24.56 0.15 -2.45
N SER A 34 -23.47 -0.28 -3.09
CA SER A 34 -22.70 -1.43 -2.61
C SER A 34 -21.92 -1.13 -1.34
N GLU A 35 -21.35 0.08 -1.24
CA GLU A 35 -20.69 0.54 -0.02
C GLU A 35 -21.67 0.70 1.14
N TYR A 36 -22.87 1.27 0.88
CA TYR A 36 -23.92 1.34 1.90
C TYR A 36 -24.45 -0.05 2.29
N GLY A 37 -24.55 -0.97 1.34
CA GLY A 37 -24.90 -2.37 1.62
C GLY A 37 -23.85 -3.06 2.50
N GLU A 38 -22.57 -2.85 2.23
CA GLU A 38 -21.45 -3.36 3.03
C GLU A 38 -21.46 -2.75 4.45
N LEU A 39 -21.67 -1.43 4.56
CA LEU A 39 -21.84 -0.74 5.84
C LEU A 39 -23.01 -1.31 6.64
N ALA A 40 -24.17 -1.49 6.00
CA ALA A 40 -25.36 -2.04 6.63
C ALA A 40 -25.11 -3.46 7.13
N LEU A 41 -24.49 -4.32 6.32
CA LEU A 41 -24.15 -5.69 6.70
C LEU A 41 -23.20 -5.72 7.91
N TYR A 42 -22.13 -4.94 7.90
CA TYR A 42 -21.22 -4.88 9.05
C TYR A 42 -21.87 -4.31 10.29
N LEU A 43 -22.74 -3.32 10.16
CA LEU A 43 -23.49 -2.76 11.30
C LEU A 43 -24.46 -3.79 11.88
N LEU A 44 -25.17 -4.54 11.03
CA LEU A 44 -26.07 -5.62 11.45
C LEU A 44 -25.30 -6.74 12.16
N LEU A 45 -24.14 -7.15 11.64
CA LEU A 45 -23.27 -8.13 12.29
C LEU A 45 -22.77 -7.60 13.65
N PHE A 46 -22.26 -6.36 13.69
CA PHE A 46 -21.77 -5.71 14.90
C PHE A 46 -22.84 -5.58 16.00
N LEU A 47 -24.09 -5.31 15.62
CA LEU A 47 -25.24 -5.22 16.53
C LEU A 47 -25.93 -6.55 16.81
N SER A 48 -25.50 -7.64 16.17
CA SER A 48 -26.08 -8.97 16.34
C SER A 48 -25.92 -9.45 17.79
N ALA A 49 -26.90 -10.24 18.24
CA ALA A 49 -26.93 -10.75 19.61
C ALA A 49 -25.70 -11.62 19.95
N TRP A 50 -25.10 -12.26 18.94
CA TRP A 50 -23.89 -13.07 19.11
C TRP A 50 -22.67 -12.20 19.46
N ILE A 51 -22.36 -11.18 18.64
CA ILE A 51 -21.23 -10.27 18.91
C ILE A 51 -21.47 -9.45 20.19
N GLN A 52 -22.72 -9.06 20.45
CA GLN A 52 -23.07 -8.34 21.67
C GLN A 52 -22.75 -9.15 22.94
N ARG A 53 -22.99 -10.46 22.94
CA ARG A 53 -22.73 -11.31 24.10
C ARG A 53 -21.25 -11.35 24.47
N ASP A 54 -20.38 -11.41 23.46
CA ASP A 54 -18.94 -11.59 23.67
C ASP A 54 -18.19 -10.26 23.83
N TYR A 55 -18.70 -9.15 23.27
CA TYR A 55 -17.98 -7.87 23.19
C TYR A 55 -18.77 -6.64 23.68
N ALA A 56 -19.99 -6.80 24.20
CA ALA A 56 -20.82 -5.72 24.75
C ALA A 56 -20.99 -4.50 23.82
N THR A 57 -21.08 -4.73 22.51
CA THR A 57 -21.02 -3.70 21.45
C THR A 57 -22.04 -2.56 21.56
N ARG A 58 -23.17 -2.80 22.25
CA ARG A 58 -24.24 -1.81 22.44
C ARG A 58 -23.95 -0.79 23.55
N GLN A 59 -22.95 -1.02 24.41
CA GLN A 59 -22.60 -0.12 25.51
C GLN A 59 -21.64 1.02 25.11
N THR A 60 -21.03 0.93 23.92
CA THR A 60 -20.01 1.86 23.40
C THR A 60 -20.56 3.01 22.53
N TRP A 61 -21.87 3.23 22.51
CA TRP A 61 -22.50 4.25 21.64
C TRP A 61 -22.21 5.71 22.04
N LEU A 62 -21.90 5.97 23.31
CA LEU A 62 -21.52 7.31 23.74
C LEU A 62 -20.03 7.55 23.43
N LEU A 63 -19.76 8.43 22.47
CA LEU A 63 -18.43 8.95 22.16
C LEU A 63 -17.84 9.64 23.40
N ALA A 64 -17.18 8.87 24.27
CA ALA A 64 -16.47 9.42 25.40
C ALA A 64 -15.21 10.13 24.89
N HIS A 65 -15.05 11.41 25.21
CA HIS A 65 -13.87 12.21 24.84
C HIS A 65 -12.54 11.54 25.24
N LYS A 66 -12.54 10.76 26.34
CA LYS A 66 -11.39 9.98 26.80
C LYS A 66 -10.98 8.84 25.85
N SER A 67 -11.92 8.27 25.09
CA SER A 67 -11.69 7.18 24.14
C SER A 67 -11.25 7.67 22.74
N LEU A 68 -11.56 8.92 22.38
CA LEU A 68 -11.14 9.54 21.12
C LEU A 68 -9.62 9.75 21.04
N ARG A 69 -8.98 10.14 22.14
CA ARG A 69 -7.55 10.49 22.13
C ARG A 69 -6.63 9.30 21.77
N PRO A 70 -6.80 8.09 22.32
CA PRO A 70 -6.06 6.91 21.86
C PRO A 70 -6.29 6.57 20.39
N LEU A 71 -7.54 6.67 19.92
CA LEU A 71 -7.90 6.42 18.51
C LEU A 71 -7.18 7.40 17.58
N LEU A 72 -7.24 8.70 17.86
CA LEU A 72 -6.55 9.71 17.05
C LEU A 72 -5.02 9.56 17.12
N ARG A 73 -4.48 9.15 18.27
CA ARG A 73 -3.04 8.92 18.43
C ARG A 73 -2.52 7.78 17.54
N LEU A 74 -3.37 6.79 17.24
CA LEU A 74 -3.04 5.67 16.36
C LEU A 74 -3.41 5.97 14.90
N GLY A 75 -4.63 6.46 14.67
CA GLY A 75 -5.20 6.69 13.35
C GLY A 75 -4.60 7.88 12.60
N LEU A 76 -4.25 8.98 13.28
CA LEU A 76 -3.69 10.15 12.61
C LEU A 76 -2.30 9.86 11.99
N PRO A 77 -1.34 9.24 12.70
CA PRO A 77 -0.07 8.84 12.08
C PRO A 77 -0.24 7.87 10.91
N MET A 78 -1.19 6.95 11.02
CA MET A 78 -1.55 6.01 9.97
C MET A 78 -2.11 6.71 8.73
N GLY A 79 -3.00 7.67 8.92
CA GLY A 79 -3.53 8.51 7.84
C GLY A 79 -2.43 9.33 7.18
N ILE A 80 -1.54 9.96 7.96
CA ILE A 80 -0.41 10.73 7.41
C ILE A 80 0.54 9.82 6.62
N TYR A 81 0.82 8.61 7.09
CA TYR A 81 1.61 7.62 6.35
C TYR A 81 1.00 7.34 4.97
N ALA A 82 -0.30 6.98 4.93
CA ALA A 82 -1.00 6.68 3.69
C ALA A 82 -1.11 7.88 2.76
N LEU A 83 -1.40 9.07 3.31
CA LEU A 83 -1.45 10.31 2.55
C LEU A 83 -0.09 10.66 1.95
N ALA A 84 1.00 10.54 2.72
CA ALA A 84 2.34 10.81 2.24
C ALA A 84 2.74 9.86 1.10
N ASP A 85 2.42 8.57 1.23
CA ASP A 85 2.65 7.56 0.20
C ASP A 85 1.85 7.87 -1.08
N MET A 86 0.53 7.98 -0.98
CA MET A 86 -0.35 8.23 -2.12
C MET A 86 -0.07 9.57 -2.81
N SER A 87 0.16 10.65 -2.05
CA SER A 87 0.43 11.97 -2.61
C SER A 87 1.78 12.04 -3.31
N SER A 88 2.85 11.50 -2.70
CA SER A 88 4.17 11.47 -3.34
C SER A 88 4.16 10.65 -4.62
N PHE A 89 3.45 9.52 -4.62
CA PHE A 89 3.30 8.67 -5.78
C PHE A 89 2.46 9.33 -6.88
N THR A 90 1.41 10.08 -6.52
CA THR A 90 0.62 10.89 -7.47
C THR A 90 1.50 11.95 -8.13
N VAL A 91 2.31 12.68 -7.36
CA VAL A 91 3.25 13.66 -7.92
C VAL A 91 4.23 12.97 -8.86
N PHE A 92 4.80 11.83 -8.48
CA PHE A 92 5.69 11.05 -9.35
C PHE A 92 5.03 10.66 -10.69
N GLN A 93 3.78 10.22 -10.68
CA GLN A 93 3.04 9.93 -11.91
C GLN A 93 2.85 11.18 -12.79
N LEU A 94 2.59 12.35 -12.18
CA LEU A 94 2.52 13.61 -12.92
C LEU A 94 3.86 13.96 -13.58
N LEU A 95 4.99 13.69 -12.91
CA LEU A 95 6.32 13.91 -13.50
C LEU A 95 6.56 13.00 -14.72
N LEU A 96 6.21 11.72 -14.61
CA LEU A 96 6.32 10.78 -15.74
C LEU A 96 5.40 11.17 -16.89
N GLY A 97 4.22 11.70 -16.60
CA GLY A 97 3.27 12.18 -17.61
C GLY A 97 3.78 13.36 -18.44
N GLN A 98 4.80 14.09 -17.97
CA GLN A 98 5.42 15.20 -18.70
C GLN A 98 6.47 14.75 -19.74
N LEU A 99 6.91 13.49 -19.70
CA LEU A 99 7.98 12.99 -20.58
C LEU A 99 7.53 12.73 -22.03
N GLY A 100 6.24 12.52 -22.26
CA GLY A 100 5.71 12.17 -23.56
C GLY A 100 4.62 11.12 -23.48
N ALA A 101 3.86 10.97 -24.57
CA ALA A 101 2.74 10.03 -24.62
C ALA A 101 3.19 8.57 -24.50
N VAL A 102 4.34 8.21 -25.10
CA VAL A 102 4.87 6.84 -25.09
C VAL A 102 5.37 6.46 -23.70
N GLU A 103 6.14 7.32 -23.05
CA GLU A 103 6.70 7.12 -21.72
C GLU A 103 5.59 7.03 -20.67
N GLY A 104 4.62 7.95 -20.73
CA GLY A 104 3.46 7.96 -19.84
C GLY A 104 2.60 6.71 -19.99
N ALA A 105 2.27 6.31 -21.22
CA ALA A 105 1.51 5.09 -21.50
C ALA A 105 2.26 3.83 -21.02
N THR A 106 3.56 3.75 -21.28
CA THR A 106 4.40 2.62 -20.87
C THR A 106 4.48 2.52 -19.35
N ALA A 107 4.69 3.65 -18.66
CA ALA A 107 4.72 3.68 -17.19
C ALA A 107 3.36 3.26 -16.59
N HIS A 108 2.25 3.76 -17.16
CA HIS A 108 0.91 3.37 -16.72
C HIS A 108 0.66 1.87 -16.92
N LEU A 109 1.07 1.30 -18.06
CA LEU A 109 0.96 -0.13 -18.32
C LEU A 109 1.77 -0.96 -17.32
N CYS A 110 3.03 -0.57 -17.05
CA CYS A 110 3.86 -1.22 -16.05
C CYS A 110 3.22 -1.17 -14.65
N LEU A 111 2.67 -0.02 -14.27
CA LEU A 111 1.95 0.14 -13.01
C LEU A 111 0.71 -0.74 -12.91
N MET A 112 -0.04 -0.86 -14.00
CA MET A 112 -1.22 -1.72 -14.05
C MET A 112 -0.83 -3.18 -13.80
N LEU A 113 0.23 -3.67 -14.44
CA LEU A 113 0.76 -5.02 -14.22
C LEU A 113 1.20 -5.21 -12.75
N SER A 114 1.87 -4.22 -12.17
CA SER A 114 2.34 -4.31 -10.77
C SER A 114 1.21 -4.36 -9.74
N ARG A 115 0.06 -3.74 -10.00
CA ARG A 115 -1.08 -3.74 -9.06
C ARG A 115 -1.57 -5.16 -8.74
N PHE A 116 -1.59 -6.05 -9.72
CA PHE A 116 -1.98 -7.44 -9.51
C PHE A 116 -1.01 -8.17 -8.59
N ALA A 117 0.29 -7.87 -8.70
CA ALA A 117 1.33 -8.43 -7.82
C ALA A 117 1.18 -7.96 -6.37
N TYR A 118 0.80 -6.69 -6.16
CA TYR A 118 0.70 -6.09 -4.82
C TYR A 118 -0.47 -6.60 -3.99
N LEU A 119 -1.59 -7.00 -4.59
CA LEU A 119 -2.80 -7.37 -3.84
C LEU A 119 -2.58 -8.47 -2.77
N PRO A 120 -1.94 -9.61 -3.06
CA PRO A 120 -1.69 -10.62 -2.03
C PRO A 120 -0.69 -10.17 -0.95
N ALA A 121 0.28 -9.32 -1.29
CA ALA A 121 1.23 -8.80 -0.30
C ALA A 121 0.58 -7.80 0.66
N LEU A 122 -0.37 -6.99 0.19
CA LEU A 122 -1.20 -6.17 1.08
C LEU A 122 -2.00 -7.05 2.05
N GLY A 123 -2.46 -8.22 1.60
CA GLY A 123 -3.08 -9.23 2.47
C GLY A 123 -2.12 -9.73 3.57
N LEU A 124 -0.87 -10.04 3.21
CA LEU A 124 0.16 -10.45 4.17
C LEU A 124 0.55 -9.33 5.13
N GLU A 125 0.58 -8.07 4.69
CA GLU A 125 0.77 -6.89 5.55
C GLU A 125 -0.34 -6.75 6.61
N GLN A 126 -1.59 -7.00 6.22
CA GLN A 126 -2.71 -7.01 7.16
C GLN A 126 -2.61 -8.20 8.13
N ALA A 127 -2.20 -9.37 7.65
CA ALA A 127 -1.93 -10.51 8.52
C ALA A 127 -0.80 -10.21 9.52
N ALA A 128 0.28 -9.53 9.09
CA ALA A 128 1.35 -9.08 9.98
C ALA A 128 0.80 -8.17 11.10
N THR A 129 -0.02 -7.19 10.72
CA THR A 129 -0.64 -6.24 11.66
C THR A 129 -1.46 -6.96 12.72
N VAL A 130 -2.31 -7.92 12.31
CA VAL A 130 -3.18 -8.68 13.23
C VAL A 130 -2.36 -9.63 14.11
N LEU A 131 -1.52 -10.47 13.53
CA LEU A 131 -0.77 -11.51 14.26
C LEU A 131 0.21 -10.91 15.27
N VAL A 132 0.94 -9.87 14.86
CA VAL A 132 1.86 -9.16 15.76
C VAL A 132 1.07 -8.43 16.84
N GLY A 133 -0.04 -7.79 16.50
CA GLY A 133 -0.90 -7.11 17.47
C GLY A 133 -1.49 -8.04 18.52
N GLN A 134 -1.96 -9.22 18.12
CA GLN A 134 -2.46 -10.25 19.04
C GLN A 134 -1.35 -10.77 19.96
N ALA A 135 -0.16 -11.06 19.41
CA ALA A 135 0.97 -11.53 20.22
C ALA A 135 1.50 -10.47 21.20
N VAL A 136 1.52 -9.20 20.79
CA VAL A 136 1.84 -8.07 21.67
C VAL A 136 0.78 -7.91 22.76
N GLY A 137 -0.50 -7.95 22.40
CA GLY A 137 -1.63 -7.86 23.34
C GLY A 137 -1.65 -9.01 24.36
N ALA A 138 -1.19 -10.20 23.96
CA ALA A 138 -1.04 -11.37 24.83
C ALA A 138 0.20 -11.30 25.75
N GLY A 139 0.97 -10.20 25.73
CA GLY A 139 2.18 -10.06 26.55
C GLY A 139 3.37 -10.91 26.06
N GLN A 140 3.37 -11.33 24.78
CA GLN A 140 4.40 -12.21 24.20
C GLN A 140 5.24 -11.51 23.11
N PRO A 141 6.05 -10.48 23.45
CA PRO A 141 6.80 -9.70 22.45
C PRO A 141 7.87 -10.51 21.70
N ALA A 142 8.41 -11.57 22.30
CA ALA A 142 9.33 -12.49 21.64
C ALA A 142 8.62 -13.31 20.56
N TRP A 143 7.38 -13.75 20.81
CA TRP A 143 6.56 -14.44 19.82
C TRP A 143 6.13 -13.49 18.71
N ALA A 144 5.74 -12.26 19.05
CA ALA A 144 5.43 -11.21 18.09
C ALA A 144 6.60 -10.94 17.12
N MET A 145 7.85 -10.95 17.61
CA MET A 145 9.04 -10.82 16.76
C MET A 145 9.19 -11.99 15.78
N ARG A 146 8.95 -13.23 16.24
CA ARG A 146 9.02 -14.43 15.39
C ARG A 146 7.95 -14.40 14.30
N LEU A 147 6.73 -14.04 14.66
CA LEU A 147 5.62 -13.89 13.72
C LEU A 147 5.91 -12.82 12.66
N GLY A 148 6.32 -11.61 13.08
CA GLY A 148 6.63 -10.54 12.12
C GLY A 148 7.77 -10.92 11.18
N ASN A 149 8.83 -11.56 11.69
CA ASN A 149 9.93 -12.06 10.83
C ASN A 149 9.46 -13.14 9.85
N ALA A 150 8.58 -14.04 10.28
CA ALA A 150 8.01 -15.07 9.40
C ALA A 150 7.18 -14.42 8.29
N VAL A 151 6.30 -13.47 8.63
CA VAL A 151 5.51 -12.76 7.63
C VAL A 151 6.39 -11.98 6.68
N ILE A 152 7.43 -11.29 7.16
CA ILE A 152 8.43 -10.63 6.28
C ILE A 152 9.05 -11.63 5.30
N ALA A 153 9.50 -12.79 5.76
CA ALA A 153 10.09 -13.80 4.89
C ALA A 153 9.10 -14.32 3.83
N TRP A 154 7.85 -14.58 4.23
CA TRP A 154 6.80 -15.01 3.30
C TRP A 154 6.45 -13.94 2.26
N THR A 155 6.31 -12.67 2.68
CA THR A 155 5.98 -11.57 1.77
C THR A 155 7.12 -11.31 0.79
N VAL A 156 8.37 -11.30 1.26
CA VAL A 156 9.55 -11.14 0.40
C VAL A 156 9.68 -12.32 -0.57
N GLY A 157 9.49 -13.55 -0.11
CA GLY A 157 9.52 -14.74 -0.95
C GLY A 157 8.46 -14.68 -2.06
N TYR A 158 7.21 -14.37 -1.70
CA TYR A 158 6.13 -14.17 -2.66
C TYR A 158 6.48 -13.08 -3.68
N MET A 159 6.92 -11.91 -3.22
CA MET A 159 7.29 -10.80 -4.08
C MET A 159 8.46 -11.12 -5.01
N ALA A 160 9.46 -11.87 -4.53
CA ALA A 160 10.57 -12.31 -5.35
C ALA A 160 10.13 -13.28 -6.46
N VAL A 161 9.23 -14.21 -6.16
CA VAL A 161 8.67 -15.13 -7.18
C VAL A 161 7.87 -14.36 -8.21
N ILE A 162 6.99 -13.46 -7.79
CA ILE A 162 6.17 -12.68 -8.72
C ILE A 162 7.01 -11.69 -9.53
N GLY A 163 7.97 -11.00 -8.90
CA GLY A 163 8.90 -10.10 -9.58
C GLY A 163 9.77 -10.84 -10.59
N GLY A 164 10.29 -12.02 -10.21
CA GLY A 164 11.03 -12.90 -11.13
C GLY A 164 10.18 -13.35 -12.32
N GLY A 165 8.91 -13.72 -12.08
CA GLY A 165 7.96 -14.04 -13.14
C GLY A 165 7.70 -12.85 -14.07
N LEU A 166 7.48 -11.66 -13.51
CA LEU A 166 7.27 -10.42 -14.27
C LEU A 166 8.48 -10.10 -15.15
N ALA A 167 9.71 -10.23 -14.61
CA ALA A 167 10.94 -10.01 -15.36
C ALA A 167 11.14 -11.05 -16.47
N LEU A 168 10.83 -12.32 -16.21
CA LEU A 168 10.99 -13.41 -17.18
C LEU A 168 9.99 -13.31 -18.33
N PHE A 169 8.72 -13.02 -18.02
CA PHE A 169 7.62 -12.98 -19.00
C PHE A 169 7.29 -11.56 -19.49
N ARG A 170 8.16 -10.57 -19.23
CA ARG A 170 7.92 -9.14 -19.52
C ARG A 170 7.45 -8.86 -20.95
N GLU A 171 8.07 -9.47 -21.96
CA GLU A 171 7.75 -9.22 -23.38
C GLU A 171 6.38 -9.80 -23.74
N ALA A 172 6.09 -11.02 -23.29
CA ALA A 172 4.79 -11.64 -23.48
C ALA A 172 3.68 -10.86 -22.77
N LEU A 173 3.91 -10.43 -21.53
CA LEU A 173 2.95 -9.64 -20.76
C LEU A 173 2.67 -8.30 -21.42
N LEU A 174 3.70 -7.57 -21.85
CA LEU A 174 3.52 -6.29 -22.55
C LEU A 174 2.80 -6.48 -23.89
N GLY A 175 3.14 -7.53 -24.65
CA GLY A 175 2.51 -7.86 -25.93
C GLY A 175 1.01 -8.15 -25.82
N LEU A 176 0.50 -8.57 -24.66
CA LEU A 176 -0.94 -8.77 -24.46
C LEU A 176 -1.73 -7.46 -24.40
N PHE A 177 -1.09 -6.36 -24.02
CA PHE A 177 -1.76 -5.07 -23.82
C PHE A 177 -1.49 -4.06 -24.94
N VAL A 178 -0.60 -4.38 -25.87
CA VAL A 178 -0.25 -3.52 -26.98
C VAL A 178 -0.88 -4.08 -28.26
N ALA A 179 -1.73 -3.28 -28.91
CA ALA A 179 -2.32 -3.67 -30.20
C ALA A 179 -1.25 -3.69 -31.29
N GLY A 180 -1.19 -4.75 -32.10
CA GLY A 180 -0.19 -4.90 -33.17
C GLY A 180 -0.28 -3.84 -34.28
N THR A 181 -1.33 -3.01 -34.29
CA THR A 181 -1.54 -1.90 -35.23
C THR A 181 -1.04 -0.55 -34.71
N ASP A 182 -0.59 -0.46 -33.46
CA ASP A 182 -0.09 0.79 -32.88
C ASP A 182 1.34 1.06 -33.38
N ALA A 183 1.55 2.24 -33.99
CA ALA A 183 2.86 2.66 -34.48
C ALA A 183 3.91 2.76 -33.36
N ASN A 184 3.48 2.94 -32.10
CA ASN A 184 4.37 3.02 -30.94
C ASN A 184 4.56 1.68 -30.22
N ALA A 185 3.96 0.59 -30.72
CA ALA A 185 3.94 -0.71 -30.05
C ALA A 185 5.35 -1.21 -29.67
N ALA A 186 6.27 -1.18 -30.63
CA ALA A 186 7.64 -1.65 -30.42
C ALA A 186 8.38 -0.82 -29.36
N ALA A 187 8.22 0.51 -29.38
CA ALA A 187 8.84 1.41 -28.41
C ALA A 187 8.29 1.20 -26.99
N ILE A 188 6.98 0.97 -26.85
CA ILE A 188 6.33 0.66 -25.55
C ILE A 188 6.85 -0.66 -24.99
N VAL A 189 6.98 -1.70 -25.84
CA VAL A 189 7.47 -3.01 -25.40
C VAL A 189 8.95 -2.94 -24.98
N GLU A 190 9.79 -2.24 -25.74
CA GLU A 190 11.21 -2.09 -25.41
C GLU A 190 11.42 -1.31 -24.10
N LEU A 191 10.79 -0.13 -23.98
CA LEU A 191 10.87 0.68 -22.78
C LEU A 191 10.25 -0.06 -21.58
N GLY A 192 9.05 -0.61 -21.76
CA GLY A 192 8.34 -1.35 -20.73
C GLY A 192 9.14 -2.55 -20.23
N GLY A 193 9.85 -3.25 -21.11
CA GLY A 193 10.72 -4.36 -20.75
C GLY A 193 11.82 -3.93 -19.77
N ARG A 194 12.46 -2.79 -20.02
CA ARG A 194 13.49 -2.22 -19.12
C ARG A 194 12.87 -1.77 -17.79
N LEU A 195 11.70 -1.14 -17.83
CA LEU A 195 11.02 -0.69 -16.60
C LEU A 195 10.57 -1.87 -15.74
N LEU A 196 10.00 -2.93 -16.33
CA LEU A 196 9.58 -4.13 -15.62
C LEU A 196 10.76 -4.86 -14.94
N GLN A 197 11.96 -4.82 -15.53
CA GLN A 197 13.16 -5.35 -14.87
C GLN A 197 13.51 -4.56 -13.59
N ILE A 198 13.44 -3.22 -13.65
CA ILE A 198 13.68 -2.38 -12.47
C ILE A 198 12.60 -2.65 -11.40
N ILE A 199 11.33 -2.69 -11.81
CA ILE A 199 10.18 -2.98 -10.95
C ILE A 199 10.31 -4.35 -10.28
N ALA A 200 10.73 -5.38 -11.02
CA ALA A 200 10.92 -6.72 -10.49
C ALA A 200 11.93 -6.75 -9.34
N VAL A 201 12.99 -5.95 -9.42
CA VAL A 201 13.95 -5.81 -8.31
C VAL A 201 13.31 -5.04 -7.15
N SER A 202 12.55 -3.98 -7.43
CA SER A 202 11.82 -3.21 -6.41
C SER A 202 10.85 -4.07 -5.59
N PHE A 203 10.23 -5.09 -6.19
CA PHE A 203 9.29 -5.98 -5.49
C PHE A 203 9.90 -6.66 -4.25
N LEU A 204 11.18 -7.03 -4.28
CA LEU A 204 11.84 -7.60 -3.10
C LEU A 204 11.81 -6.62 -1.93
N PHE A 205 12.06 -5.35 -2.20
CA PHE A 205 12.04 -4.29 -1.20
C PHE A 205 10.61 -3.90 -0.80
N ASP A 206 9.66 -3.88 -1.74
CA ASP A 206 8.23 -3.68 -1.44
C ASP A 206 7.72 -4.74 -0.46
N GLY A 207 8.13 -6.00 -0.65
CA GLY A 207 7.80 -7.09 0.26
C GLY A 207 8.26 -6.81 1.70
N ILE A 208 9.45 -6.22 1.87
CA ILE A 208 9.94 -5.78 3.19
C ILE A 208 9.13 -4.58 3.69
N ASN A 209 8.87 -3.58 2.85
CA ASN A 209 8.14 -2.37 3.23
C ASN A 209 6.75 -2.70 3.78
N PHE A 210 5.95 -3.46 3.04
CA PHE A 210 4.60 -3.84 3.44
C PHE A 210 4.59 -4.66 4.73
N SER A 211 5.42 -5.71 4.79
CA SER A 211 5.43 -6.62 5.95
C SER A 211 6.04 -6.00 7.21
N ALA A 212 7.10 -5.20 7.09
CA ALA A 212 7.71 -4.50 8.22
C ALA A 212 6.83 -3.36 8.73
N ALA A 213 6.21 -2.59 7.83
CA ALA A 213 5.23 -1.57 8.21
C ALA A 213 4.04 -2.22 8.93
N GLY A 214 3.44 -3.28 8.36
CA GLY A 214 2.37 -4.04 9.00
C GLY A 214 2.76 -4.56 10.38
N SER A 215 3.96 -5.13 10.53
CA SER A 215 4.46 -5.62 11.81
C SER A 215 4.63 -4.50 12.84
N LEU A 216 5.22 -3.36 12.45
CA LEU A 216 5.38 -2.19 13.34
C LEU A 216 4.04 -1.62 13.79
N ARG A 217 3.06 -1.56 12.88
CA ARG A 217 1.70 -1.14 13.21
C ARG A 217 1.00 -2.10 14.16
N GLY A 218 1.14 -3.41 13.94
CA GLY A 218 0.64 -4.43 14.87
C GLY A 218 1.26 -4.28 16.26
N ALA A 219 2.55 -3.95 16.33
CA ALA A 219 3.24 -3.66 17.58
C ALA A 219 2.87 -2.30 18.22
N GLY A 220 2.03 -1.49 17.57
CA GLY A 220 1.64 -0.15 18.04
C GLY A 220 2.66 0.96 17.76
N ASP A 221 3.75 0.68 17.04
CA ASP A 221 4.75 1.67 16.62
C ASP A 221 4.38 2.29 15.28
N VAL A 222 3.40 3.21 15.30
CA VAL A 222 2.89 3.87 14.08
C VAL A 222 3.60 5.19 13.73
N ARG A 223 4.29 5.80 14.70
CA ARG A 223 4.92 7.12 14.53
C ARG A 223 6.24 7.04 13.77
N ALA A 224 7.03 5.99 14.03
CA ALA A 224 8.29 5.81 13.32
C ALA A 224 8.06 5.51 11.82
N PRO A 225 7.17 4.58 11.41
CA PRO A 225 6.82 4.40 10.02
C PRO A 225 6.31 5.68 9.35
N MET A 226 5.43 6.43 10.02
CA MET A 226 4.93 7.72 9.51
C MET A 226 6.06 8.71 9.22
N ALA A 227 6.96 8.94 10.18
CA ALA A 227 8.06 9.90 10.01
C ALA A 227 9.05 9.45 8.92
N ILE A 228 9.37 8.15 8.88
CA ILE A 228 10.24 7.56 7.86
C ILE A 228 9.61 7.73 6.46
N MET A 229 8.33 7.37 6.31
CA MET A 229 7.59 7.49 5.06
C MET A 229 7.56 8.94 4.57
N LEU A 230 7.11 9.86 5.43
CA LEU A 230 7.02 11.27 5.08
C LEU A 230 8.38 11.87 4.67
N GLY A 231 9.44 11.56 5.43
CA GLY A 231 10.79 12.04 5.13
C GLY A 231 11.34 11.43 3.85
N MET A 232 11.23 10.12 3.68
CA MET A 232 11.77 9.42 2.50
C MET A 232 10.99 9.75 1.23
N SER A 233 9.66 9.91 1.29
CA SER A 233 8.86 10.13 0.09
C SER A 233 8.93 11.58 -0.40
N TRP A 234 8.85 12.56 0.51
CA TRP A 234 8.83 13.98 0.13
C TRP A 234 10.22 14.61 0.07
N LEU A 235 11.10 14.33 1.03
CA LEU A 235 12.40 15.01 1.12
C LEU A 235 13.50 14.29 0.33
N PHE A 236 13.32 13.00 0.04
CA PHE A 236 14.32 12.20 -0.67
C PHE A 236 13.84 11.74 -2.05
N PHE A 237 12.73 10.99 -2.12
CA PHE A 237 12.26 10.39 -3.37
C PHE A 237 11.85 11.41 -4.42
N LEU A 238 11.00 12.39 -4.10
CA LEU A 238 10.56 13.38 -5.09
C LEU A 238 11.71 14.22 -5.66
N PRO A 239 12.64 14.78 -4.86
CA PRO A 239 13.83 15.44 -5.39
C PRO A 239 14.69 14.51 -6.24
N LEU A 240 14.91 13.27 -5.79
CA LEU A 240 15.68 12.29 -6.54
C LEU A 240 15.02 11.94 -7.88
N ALA A 241 13.70 11.74 -7.91
CA ALA A 241 12.94 11.48 -9.13
C ALA A 241 13.07 12.65 -10.11
N GLN A 242 12.91 13.89 -9.64
CA GLN A 242 13.12 15.10 -10.46
C GLN A 242 14.51 15.13 -11.09
N MET A 243 15.57 14.90 -10.30
CA MET A 243 16.96 14.89 -10.78
C MET A 243 17.18 13.85 -11.89
N LEU A 244 16.65 12.63 -11.71
CA LEU A 244 16.90 11.55 -12.67
C LEU A 244 16.00 11.63 -13.90
N ILE A 245 14.78 12.17 -13.76
CA ILE A 245 13.82 12.27 -14.86
C ILE A 245 14.21 13.38 -15.85
N PHE A 246 14.44 14.59 -15.35
CA PHE A 246 14.59 15.78 -16.20
C PHE A 246 16.06 16.21 -16.36
N SER A 247 16.38 16.79 -17.51
CA SER A 247 17.69 17.39 -17.79
C SER A 247 17.87 18.75 -17.10
N HIS A 248 16.77 19.43 -16.77
CA HIS A 248 16.76 20.66 -15.98
C HIS A 248 15.93 20.44 -14.72
N SER A 249 16.57 20.53 -13.55
CA SER A 249 15.90 20.44 -12.26
C SER A 249 15.18 21.76 -11.96
N TRP A 250 13.95 21.67 -11.45
CA TRP A 250 13.22 22.86 -10.97
C TRP A 250 13.77 23.38 -9.64
N ILE A 251 14.64 22.58 -8.99
CA ILE A 251 15.33 22.96 -7.77
C ILE A 251 16.75 23.43 -8.15
N PRO A 252 17.09 24.72 -7.92
CA PRO A 252 18.29 25.35 -8.50
C PRO A 252 19.63 24.69 -8.15
N PHE A 253 19.70 23.96 -7.03
CA PHE A 253 20.94 23.34 -6.55
C PHE A 253 21.08 21.86 -6.91
N LEU A 254 20.08 21.25 -7.57
CA LEU A 254 20.07 19.84 -7.91
C LEU A 254 20.39 19.65 -9.41
N PRO A 255 21.29 18.73 -9.77
CA PRO A 255 21.59 18.44 -11.18
C PRO A 255 20.41 17.71 -11.84
N GLY A 256 20.15 18.03 -13.12
CA GLY A 256 19.23 17.28 -13.97
C GLY A 256 20.00 16.32 -14.87
N LEU A 257 19.85 15.02 -14.65
CA LEU A 257 20.54 13.98 -15.41
C LEU A 257 19.81 13.59 -16.71
N GLY A 258 18.50 13.84 -16.79
CA GLY A 258 17.71 13.65 -18.01
C GLY A 258 17.60 12.20 -18.50
N TRP A 259 17.57 11.22 -17.60
CA TRP A 259 17.43 9.80 -17.94
C TRP A 259 15.97 9.38 -18.21
N GLY A 260 15.04 10.35 -18.23
CA GLY A 260 13.64 10.13 -18.58
C GLY A 260 12.95 9.12 -17.66
N ALA A 261 12.10 8.27 -18.25
CA ALA A 261 11.30 7.32 -17.48
C ALA A 261 12.17 6.33 -16.71
N VAL A 262 13.25 5.83 -17.32
CA VAL A 262 14.20 4.90 -16.67
C VAL A 262 14.80 5.53 -15.41
N GLY A 263 15.17 6.82 -15.49
CA GLY A 263 15.65 7.58 -14.34
C GLY A 263 14.63 7.64 -13.20
N GLY A 264 13.37 7.92 -13.51
CA GLY A 264 12.29 7.94 -12.53
C GLY A 264 12.09 6.60 -11.81
N TRP A 265 12.14 5.49 -12.55
CA TRP A 265 12.00 4.16 -11.97
C TRP A 265 13.24 3.71 -11.17
N LEU A 266 14.44 4.17 -11.54
CA LEU A 266 15.64 3.99 -10.70
C LEU A 266 15.54 4.78 -9.40
N ALA A 267 15.04 6.02 -9.44
CA ALA A 267 14.79 6.80 -8.23
C ALA A 267 13.78 6.08 -7.30
N MET A 268 12.74 5.48 -7.88
CA MET A 268 11.78 4.66 -7.15
C MET A 268 12.45 3.43 -6.51
N LEU A 269 13.29 2.69 -7.25
CA LEU A 269 14.03 1.56 -6.70
C LEU A 269 14.91 1.96 -5.51
N ILE A 270 15.66 3.06 -5.64
CA ILE A 270 16.53 3.58 -4.57
C ILE A 270 15.69 3.96 -3.34
N TYR A 271 14.56 4.65 -3.56
CA TYR A 271 13.63 5.03 -2.51
C TYR A 271 13.06 3.81 -1.77
N VAL A 272 12.51 2.85 -2.50
CA VAL A 272 11.88 1.64 -1.93
C VAL A 272 12.93 0.82 -1.17
N ALA A 273 14.15 0.70 -1.69
CA ALA A 273 15.25 0.01 -1.01
C ALA A 273 15.69 0.73 0.28
N GLY A 274 15.79 2.07 0.25
CA GLY A 274 16.09 2.88 1.43
C GLY A 274 14.99 2.79 2.50
N LEU A 275 13.73 2.89 2.08
CA LEU A 275 12.56 2.72 2.94
C LEU A 275 12.55 1.34 3.60
N ALA A 276 12.85 0.29 2.84
CA ALA A 276 12.91 -1.07 3.34
C ALA A 276 14.02 -1.23 4.39
N GLY A 277 15.19 -0.65 4.16
CA GLY A 277 16.29 -0.63 5.13
C GLY A 277 15.91 0.08 6.44
N LEU A 278 15.24 1.23 6.36
CA LEU A 278 14.82 2.01 7.53
C LEU A 278 13.70 1.33 8.32
N LEU A 279 12.69 0.77 7.64
CA LEU A 279 11.60 0.06 8.32
C LEU A 279 12.08 -1.27 8.92
N LEU A 280 12.92 -2.01 8.19
CA LEU A 280 13.48 -3.26 8.70
C LEU A 280 14.44 -3.03 9.87
N SER A 281 15.29 -1.99 9.80
CA SER A 281 16.16 -1.63 10.92
C SER A 281 15.33 -1.19 12.13
N ARG A 282 14.25 -0.43 11.92
CA ARG A 282 13.31 -0.06 13.00
C ARG A 282 12.66 -1.28 13.63
N TRP A 283 12.19 -2.23 12.82
CA TRP A 283 11.64 -3.50 13.31
C TRP A 283 12.67 -4.32 14.11
N ARG A 284 13.89 -4.46 13.57
CA ARG A 284 14.98 -5.23 14.20
C ARG A 284 15.56 -4.57 15.44
N SER A 285 15.46 -3.25 15.58
CA SER A 285 15.94 -2.50 16.76
C SER A 285 15.21 -2.88 18.06
N ARG A 286 14.05 -3.54 17.97
CA ARG A 286 13.18 -3.92 19.10
C ARG A 286 12.77 -2.74 20.00
N VAL A 287 12.97 -1.51 19.57
CA VAL A 287 12.54 -0.31 20.33
C VAL A 287 11.03 -0.34 20.57
N TRP A 288 10.28 -0.89 19.63
CA TRP A 288 8.84 -1.13 19.74
C TRP A 288 8.47 -2.05 20.92
N GLN A 289 9.34 -3.00 21.32
CA GLN A 289 9.08 -3.89 22.47
C GLN A 289 9.01 -3.12 23.79
N LYS A 290 9.84 -2.08 23.95
CA LYS A 290 9.81 -1.22 25.15
C LYS A 290 8.50 -0.43 25.23
N ALA A 291 7.96 0.01 24.09
CA ALA A 291 6.68 0.70 24.03
C ALA A 291 5.51 -0.25 24.32
N ALA A 292 5.57 -1.47 23.78
CA ALA A 292 4.59 -2.53 24.03
C ALA A 292 4.50 -2.92 25.52
N LEU A 293 5.64 -3.15 26.18
CA LEU A 293 5.70 -3.54 27.59
C LEU A 293 5.14 -2.46 28.54
N ARG A 294 5.32 -1.17 28.19
CA ARG A 294 4.77 -0.04 28.95
C ARG A 294 3.25 0.08 28.85
N GLN A 295 2.65 -0.38 27.76
CA GLN A 295 1.19 -0.38 27.61
C GLN A 295 0.54 -1.52 28.39
N GLY A 296 1.18 -2.70 28.44
CA GLY A 296 0.71 -3.84 29.23
C GLY A 296 0.61 -3.55 30.73
N HIS A 297 1.63 -2.92 31.32
CA HIS A 297 1.63 -2.56 32.75
C HIS A 297 0.53 -1.56 33.12
N ARG A 298 0.19 -0.66 32.20
CA ARG A 298 -0.85 0.36 32.44
C ARG A 298 -2.26 -0.22 32.44
N HIS A 299 -2.47 -1.36 31.76
CA HIS A 299 -3.76 -2.05 31.76
C HIS A 299 -3.92 -2.95 32.99
N SER A 300 -2.84 -3.56 33.50
CA SER A 300 -2.88 -4.32 34.76
C SER A 300 -3.07 -3.47 36.02
N GLU A 301 -2.71 -2.18 35.97
CA GLU A 301 -2.96 -1.23 37.08
C GLU A 301 -4.40 -0.66 37.06
N LEU A 302 -5.14 -0.84 35.96
CA LEU A 302 -6.51 -0.33 35.80
C LEU A 302 -7.58 -1.44 35.85
N SER A 303 -7.16 -2.71 35.98
CA SER A 303 -8.01 -3.90 36.17
C SER A 303 -7.98 -4.36 37.61
#